data_AF-A0A8J9VN70-F1
#
_entry.id   AF-A0A8J9VN70-F1
#
_cell.length_a   1.000
_cell.length_b   1.000
_cell.length_c   1.000
_cell.angle_alpha   90.00
_cell.angle_beta   90.00
_cell.angle_gamma   90.00
#
_symmetry.space_group_name_H-M   'P 1'
#
loop_
_entity.id
_entity.type
_entity.pdbx_description
1 polymer ?
#
loop_
_entity_poly.entity_id
_entity_poly.type
_entity_poly.pdbx_seq_one_letter_code
_entity_poly.pdbx_strand_id
1 'polypeptide(L)'
;MLSRREKLLVQPWEERRYKDHRSKVQCARAAVDARAPAPRPHVALKLKRWQREAERRAAVASDNFSLIQRLARIMRRNRLDNHWDKPLPNFQQKVGKFHDAEALQRRLAARGLQLHAR
;
A
#
# COMPACT_ATOMS: atom_id res chain seq x y z
N MET A 1 77.18 33.65 10.99
CA MET A 1 76.98 34.17 12.37
C MET A 1 76.31 35.52 12.23
N LEU A 2 75.10 35.71 12.76
CA LEU A 2 74.43 37.03 12.70
C LEU A 2 75.27 38.09 13.40
N SER A 3 75.30 39.28 12.81
CA SER A 3 75.99 40.46 13.35
C SER A 3 75.40 40.84 14.71
N ARG A 4 76.22 41.43 15.58
CA ARG A 4 75.77 41.94 16.89
C ARG A 4 74.62 42.93 16.75
N ARG A 5 74.62 43.72 15.67
CA ARG A 5 73.55 44.67 15.32
C ARG A 5 72.25 43.93 14.98
N GLU A 6 72.32 42.85 14.21
CA GLU A 6 71.15 42.05 13.84
C GLU A 6 70.53 41.35 15.04
N LYS A 7 71.37 40.78 15.93
CA LYS A 7 70.90 40.13 17.16
C LYS A 7 70.19 41.08 18.12
N LEU A 8 70.61 42.34 18.18
CA LEU A 8 70.04 43.33 19.11
C LEU A 8 68.85 44.09 18.51
N LEU A 9 68.90 44.42 17.22
CA LEU A 9 67.91 45.31 16.60
C LEU A 9 66.87 44.58 15.75
N VAL A 10 67.16 43.38 15.24
CA VAL A 10 66.29 42.70 14.27
C VAL A 10 65.67 41.45 14.88
N GLN A 11 66.48 40.59 15.48
CA GLN A 11 66.05 39.31 16.03
C GLN A 11 64.90 39.42 17.07
N PRO A 12 64.88 40.38 18.01
CA PRO A 12 63.77 40.48 18.98
C PRO A 12 62.42 40.78 18.33
N TRP A 13 62.43 41.58 17.26
CA TRP A 13 61.22 41.93 16.52
C TRP A 13 60.73 40.76 15.67
N GLU A 14 61.64 40.02 15.05
CA GLU A 14 61.32 38.80 14.30
C GLU A 14 60.75 37.72 15.22
N GLU A 15 61.36 37.50 16.38
CA GLU A 15 60.85 36.56 17.38
C GLU A 15 59.47 36.94 17.89
N ARG A 16 59.23 38.23 18.14
CA ARG A 16 57.92 38.73 18.56
C ARG A 16 56.87 38.51 17.47
N ARG A 17 57.19 38.89 16.23
CA ARG A 17 56.30 38.69 15.07
C ARG A 17 56.00 37.21 14.84
N TYR A 18 57.00 36.35 15.03
CA TYR A 18 56.84 34.89 14.93
C TYR A 18 55.93 34.34 16.04
N LYS A 19 56.14 34.75 17.29
CA LYS A 19 55.29 34.38 18.43
C LYS A 19 53.84 34.83 18.22
N ASP A 20 53.63 36.06 17.78
CA ASP A 20 52.30 36.61 17.49
C ASP A 20 51.62 35.85 16.33
N HIS A 21 52.36 35.56 15.26
CA HIS A 21 51.86 34.75 14.16
C HIS A 21 51.44 33.35 14.63
N ARG A 22 52.31 32.66 15.37
CA ARG A 22 52.02 31.31 15.89
C ARG A 22 50.80 31.32 16.82
N SER A 23 50.65 32.34 17.66
CA SER A 23 49.45 32.51 18.50
C SER A 23 48.19 32.68 17.66
N LYS A 24 48.24 33.47 16.58
CA LYS A 24 47.10 33.65 15.66
C LYS A 24 46.76 32.36 14.91
N VAL A 25 47.76 31.61 14.46
CA VAL A 25 47.55 30.31 13.81
C VAL A 25 46.93 29.30 14.78
N GLN A 26 47.42 29.25 16.02
CA GLN A 26 46.90 28.33 17.04
C GLN A 26 45.46 28.66 17.44
N CYS A 27 45.10 29.95 17.46
CA CYS A 27 43.75 30.40 17.78
C CYS A 27 42.82 30.42 16.56
N ALA A 28 43.32 30.17 15.35
CA ALA A 28 42.53 30.19 14.14
C ALA A 28 41.48 29.07 14.17
N ARG A 29 40.21 29.46 14.04
CA ARG A 29 39.08 28.53 13.88
C ARG A 29 38.69 28.45 12.41
N ALA A 30 38.04 27.36 12.02
CA ALA A 30 37.47 27.24 10.68
C ALA A 30 36.53 28.42 10.39
N ALA A 31 36.68 29.04 9.22
CA ALA A 31 35.85 30.17 8.81
C ALA A 31 34.37 29.78 8.60
N VAL A 32 34.13 28.50 8.29
CA VAL A 32 32.81 27.92 8.07
C VAL A 32 32.63 26.77 9.05
N ASP A 33 31.48 26.73 9.71
CA ASP A 33 31.09 25.59 10.50
C ASP A 33 30.72 24.42 9.58
N ALA A 34 31.52 23.35 9.62
CA ALA A 34 31.30 22.12 8.87
C ALA A 34 30.64 21.02 9.72
N ARG A 35 30.14 21.34 10.92
CA ARG A 35 29.51 20.36 11.81
C ARG A 35 28.19 19.88 11.25
N ALA A 36 27.87 18.61 11.54
CA ALA A 36 26.56 18.07 11.24
C ALA A 36 25.48 18.85 12.02
N PRO A 37 24.36 19.21 11.37
CA PRO A 37 23.26 19.86 12.07
C PRO A 37 22.66 18.92 13.11
N ALA A 38 22.04 19.50 14.14
CA ALA A 38 21.36 18.73 15.17
C ALA A 38 20.31 17.78 14.58
N PRO A 39 20.20 16.54 15.09
CA PRO A 39 19.24 15.57 14.57
C PRO A 39 17.82 16.10 14.76
N ARG A 40 17.05 16.09 13.67
CA ARG A 40 15.66 16.56 13.67
C ARG A 40 14.73 15.36 13.85
N PRO A 41 13.91 15.30 14.90
CA PRO A 41 13.08 14.12 15.19
C PRO A 41 12.10 13.79 14.05
N HIS A 42 11.58 14.80 13.34
CA HIS A 42 10.69 14.62 12.19
C HIS A 42 11.37 14.00 10.95
N VAL A 43 12.71 14.01 10.88
CA VAL A 43 13.48 13.35 9.80
C VAL A 43 13.63 11.86 10.11
N ALA A 44 13.87 11.52 11.38
CA ALA A 44 13.96 10.13 11.84
C ALA A 44 12.59 9.44 11.88
N LEU A 45 11.55 10.15 12.29
CA LEU A 45 10.21 9.60 12.49
C LEU A 45 9.17 10.32 11.63
N LYS A 46 8.57 9.60 10.69
CA LYS A 46 7.47 10.08 9.84
C LYS A 46 6.11 9.95 10.53
N LEU A 47 5.94 10.61 11.68
CA LEU A 47 4.76 10.49 12.55
C LEU A 47 3.43 10.72 11.80
N LYS A 48 3.37 11.71 10.91
CA LYS A 48 2.14 11.97 10.13
C LYS A 48 1.78 10.84 9.17
N ARG A 49 2.77 10.12 8.64
CA ARG A 49 2.55 8.95 7.79
C ARG A 49 1.93 7.82 8.62
N TRP A 50 2.44 7.58 9.83
CA TRP A 50 1.91 6.57 10.74
C TRP A 50 0.48 6.89 11.16
N GLN A 51 0.21 8.15 11.51
CA GLN A 51 -1.13 8.62 11.81
C GLN A 51 -2.10 8.34 10.65
N ARG A 52 -1.75 8.76 9.43
CA ARG A 52 -2.60 8.55 8.24
C ARG A 52 -2.89 7.08 7.97
N GLU A 53 -1.90 6.22 8.17
CA GLU A 53 -2.07 4.78 7.97
C GLU A 53 -2.98 4.16 9.04
N ALA A 54 -2.90 4.62 10.29
CA ALA A 54 -3.81 4.21 11.36
C ALA A 54 -5.26 4.65 11.07
N GLU A 55 -5.46 5.91 10.67
CA GLU A 55 -6.75 6.47 10.27
C GLU A 55 -7.36 5.69 9.09
N ARG A 56 -6.56 5.39 8.07
CA ARG A 56 -6.97 4.58 6.90
C ARG A 56 -7.44 3.18 7.33
N ARG A 57 -6.68 2.50 8.20
CA ARG A 57 -7.05 1.17 8.70
C ARG A 57 -8.33 1.19 9.51
N ALA A 58 -8.52 2.21 10.35
CA ALA A 58 -9.73 2.38 11.13
C ALA A 58 -10.97 2.58 10.23
N ALA A 59 -10.85 3.42 9.19
CA ALA A 59 -11.91 3.63 8.21
C ALA A 59 -12.27 2.31 7.50
N VAL A 60 -11.28 1.59 6.97
CA VAL A 60 -11.50 0.30 6.30
C VAL A 60 -12.16 -0.72 7.24
N ALA A 61 -11.75 -0.80 8.50
CA ALA A 61 -12.36 -1.71 9.47
C ALA A 61 -13.84 -1.38 9.74
N SER A 62 -14.16 -0.10 9.90
CA SER A 62 -15.53 0.39 10.09
C SER A 62 -16.42 0.09 8.87
N ASP A 63 -15.90 0.32 7.67
CA ASP A 63 -16.60 0.06 6.41
C ASP A 63 -16.86 -1.43 6.21
N ASN A 64 -15.85 -2.26 6.46
CA ASN A 64 -15.98 -3.73 6.40
C ASN A 64 -17.04 -4.25 7.38
N PHE A 65 -17.04 -3.75 8.61
CA PHE A 65 -18.03 -4.14 9.61
C PHE A 65 -19.45 -3.74 9.18
N SER A 66 -19.61 -2.53 8.64
CA SER A 66 -20.88 -2.04 8.11
C SER A 66 -21.37 -2.87 6.93
N LEU A 67 -20.48 -3.25 6.02
CA LEU A 67 -20.78 -4.12 4.88
C LEU A 67 -21.25 -5.50 5.35
N ILE A 68 -20.52 -6.13 6.26
CA ILE A 68 -20.86 -7.45 6.82
C ILE A 68 -22.24 -7.41 7.49
N GLN A 69 -22.54 -6.38 8.28
CA GLN A 69 -23.87 -6.25 8.89
C GLN A 69 -25.00 -6.17 7.85
N ARG A 70 -24.79 -5.39 6.77
CA ARG A 70 -25.76 -5.26 5.67
C ARG A 70 -25.95 -6.59 4.94
N LEU A 71 -24.86 -7.27 4.60
CA LEU A 71 -24.89 -8.59 3.97
C LEU A 71 -25.59 -9.61 4.86
N ALA A 72 -25.26 -9.67 6.14
CA ALA A 72 -25.91 -10.57 7.10
C ALA A 72 -27.42 -10.30 7.23
N ARG A 73 -27.87 -9.05 7.05
CA ARG A 73 -29.29 -8.71 7.02
C ARG A 73 -29.96 -9.18 5.73
N ILE A 74 -29.31 -8.99 4.58
CA ILE A 74 -29.81 -9.45 3.27
C ILE A 74 -29.91 -10.98 3.27
N MET A 75 -28.83 -11.68 3.68
CA MET A 75 -28.77 -13.14 3.73
C MET A 75 -29.81 -13.74 4.67
N ARG A 76 -30.16 -13.06 5.78
CA ARG A 76 -31.23 -13.49 6.69
C ARG A 76 -32.64 -13.42 6.09
N ARG A 77 -32.83 -12.67 5.00
CA ARG A 77 -34.16 -12.43 4.40
C ARG A 77 -34.19 -13.02 2.99
N ASN A 78 -34.69 -14.24 2.85
CA ASN A 78 -35.02 -14.81 1.54
C ASN A 78 -36.40 -14.28 1.09
N ARG A 79 -36.45 -13.08 0.49
CA ARG A 79 -37.71 -12.44 0.04
C ARG A 79 -38.22 -13.01 -1.29
N LEU A 80 -37.36 -13.71 -2.03
CA LEU A 80 -37.68 -14.39 -3.27
C LEU A 80 -37.47 -15.88 -3.05
N ASP A 81 -38.35 -16.70 -3.62
CA ASP A 81 -38.15 -18.14 -3.58
C ASP A 81 -37.02 -18.50 -4.55
N ASN A 82 -35.77 -18.43 -4.07
CA ASN A 82 -34.58 -18.87 -4.79
C ASN A 82 -34.44 -20.40 -4.81
N HIS A 83 -35.52 -21.12 -4.52
CA HIS A 83 -35.59 -22.56 -4.68
C HIS A 83 -35.92 -22.90 -6.13
N TRP A 84 -34.94 -23.45 -6.84
CA TRP A 84 -35.15 -23.98 -8.17
C TRP A 84 -35.52 -25.46 -8.07
N ASP A 85 -36.80 -25.79 -8.14
CA ASP A 85 -37.28 -27.20 -8.16
C ASP A 85 -36.70 -28.00 -9.34
N LYS A 86 -36.30 -27.28 -10.39
CA LYS A 86 -35.69 -27.82 -11.60
C LYS A 86 -34.36 -27.10 -11.83
N PRO A 87 -33.30 -27.82 -12.20
CA PRO A 87 -32.02 -27.18 -12.49
C PRO A 87 -32.20 -26.11 -13.58
N LEU A 88 -31.46 -25.00 -13.47
CA LEU A 88 -31.50 -23.95 -14.47
C LEU A 88 -31.18 -24.55 -15.85
N PRO A 89 -31.91 -24.15 -16.91
CA PRO A 89 -31.66 -24.66 -18.25
C PRO A 89 -30.21 -24.36 -18.64
N ASN A 90 -29.37 -25.40 -18.72
CA ASN A 90 -28.01 -25.24 -19.23
C ASN A 90 -28.05 -25.01 -20.75
N PHE A 91 -27.02 -24.41 -21.33
CA PHE A 91 -26.87 -24.23 -22.78
C PHE A 91 -27.06 -25.57 -23.53
N GLN A 92 -26.61 -26.68 -22.95
CA GLN A 92 -26.80 -28.05 -23.47
C GLN A 92 -28.27 -28.51 -23.49
N GLN A 93 -29.15 -27.90 -22.68
CA GLN A 93 -30.58 -28.21 -22.58
C GLN A 93 -31.46 -27.22 -23.37
N LYS A 94 -30.86 -26.18 -23.97
CA LYS A 94 -31.54 -25.12 -24.72
C LYS A 94 -31.77 -25.48 -26.19
N VAL A 95 -31.06 -26.49 -26.70
CA VAL A 95 -31.40 -27.12 -27.97
C VAL A 95 -32.71 -27.87 -27.80
N GLY A 96 -33.72 -27.51 -28.59
CA GLY A 96 -34.93 -28.31 -28.72
C GLY A 96 -34.51 -29.75 -28.93
N LYS A 97 -34.97 -30.67 -28.07
CA LYS A 97 -34.75 -32.10 -28.28
C LYS A 97 -35.45 -32.43 -29.60
N PHE A 98 -34.70 -32.41 -30.70
CA PHE A 98 -35.18 -32.94 -31.97
C PHE A 98 -35.41 -34.41 -31.72
N HIS A 99 -36.68 -34.79 -31.55
CA HIS A 99 -37.05 -36.20 -31.55
C HIS A 99 -36.92 -36.66 -32.99
N ASP A 100 -36.15 -37.71 -33.23
CA ASP A 100 -36.21 -38.41 -34.52
C ASP A 100 -37.67 -38.74 -34.83
N ALA A 101 -38.05 -38.66 -36.11
CA ALA A 101 -39.44 -38.82 -36.54
C ALA A 101 -40.09 -40.09 -35.96
N GLU A 102 -39.32 -41.18 -35.87
CA GLU A 102 -39.75 -42.44 -35.25
C GLU A 102 -40.05 -42.32 -33.75
N ALA A 103 -39.23 -41.57 -33.00
CA ALA A 103 -39.40 -41.40 -31.56
C ALA A 103 -40.65 -40.55 -31.25
N LEU A 104 -40.95 -39.56 -32.10
CA LEU A 104 -42.19 -38.79 -32.01
C LEU A 104 -43.40 -39.66 -32.33
N GLN A 105 -43.34 -40.46 -33.40
CA GLN A 105 -44.39 -41.41 -33.77
C GLN A 105 -44.67 -42.43 -32.67
N ARG A 106 -43.64 -43.00 -32.03
CA ARG A 106 -43.81 -43.92 -30.90
C ARG A 106 -44.51 -43.26 -29.70
N ARG A 107 -44.19 -42.01 -29.38
CA ARG A 107 -44.86 -41.27 -28.29
C ARG A 107 -46.31 -40.93 -28.62
N LEU A 108 -46.60 -40.52 -29.85
CA LEU A 108 -47.96 -40.24 -30.29
C LEU A 108 -48.80 -41.52 -30.32
N ALA A 109 -48.25 -42.64 -30.78
CA ALA A 109 -48.90 -43.95 -30.75
C ALA A 109 -49.17 -44.42 -29.31
N ALA A 110 -48.19 -44.29 -28.40
CA ALA A 110 -48.36 -44.62 -27.00
C ALA A 110 -49.44 -43.76 -26.31
N ARG A 111 -49.56 -42.48 -26.69
CA ARG A 111 -50.59 -41.57 -26.19
C ARG A 111 -51.98 -41.87 -26.79
N GLY A 112 -52.05 -42.32 -28.04
CA GLY A 112 -53.28 -42.77 -28.69
C GLY A 112 -53.82 -44.08 -28.11
N LEU A 113 -52.95 -45.02 -27.75
CA LEU A 113 -53.33 -46.27 -27.07
C LEU A 113 -53.94 -46.03 -25.67
N GLN A 114 -53.50 -44.99 -24.97
CA GLN A 114 -54.07 -44.60 -23.67
C GLN A 114 -55.48 -44.00 -23.75
N LEU A 115 -55.88 -43.46 -24.90
CA LEU A 115 -57.21 -42.86 -25.10
C LEU A 115 -58.28 -43.90 -25.48
N HIS A 116 -57.89 -45.07 -25.99
CA HIS A 116 -58.80 -46.16 -26.37
C HIS A 116 -58.88 -47.29 -25.33
N ALA A 117 -58.12 -47.21 -24.24
CA ALA A 117 -58.16 -48.16 -23.12
C ALA A 117 -59.06 -47.64 -21.98
N ARG A 118 -60.32 -47.32 -22.29
CA ARG A 118 -61.41 -47.07 -21.33
C ARG A 118 -62.63 -47.87 -21.72
#